data_AF-A0A9E6DN43-F1
#
_entry.id   AF-A0A9E6DN43-F1
#
_cell.length_a   1.000
_cell.length_b   1.000
_cell.length_c   1.000
_cell.angle_alpha   90.00
_cell.angle_beta   90.00
_cell.angle_gamma   90.00
#
_symmetry.space_group_name_H-M   'P 1'
#
loop_
_entity.id
_entity.type
_entity.pdbx_description
1 polymer ?
#
loop_
_entity_poly.entity_id
_entity_poly.type
_entity_poly.pdbx_seq_one_letter_code
_entity_poly.pdbx_strand_id
1 'polypeptide(L)' 'MGHVGISDGDTYISIENLAGSNFNDTLIGNNVANRLVGLNGNDLLAGRGGEDHLFGGTGMF' A
#
# COMPACT_ATOMS: atom_id res chain seq x y z
N MET A 1 25.77 11.55 12.43
CA MET A 1 24.58 11.02 13.16
C MET A 1 23.35 11.55 12.46
N GLY A 2 22.37 10.69 12.21
CA GLY A 2 21.11 11.03 11.53
C GLY A 2 21.05 10.37 10.16
N HIS A 3 20.57 9.11 10.12
CA HIS A 3 20.13 8.47 8.89
C HIS A 3 19.17 9.41 8.16
N VAL A 4 19.53 9.79 6.95
CA VAL A 4 18.56 10.27 5.98
C VAL A 4 17.67 9.07 5.70
N GLY A 5 16.46 9.08 6.25
CA GLY A 5 15.41 8.16 5.88
C GLY A 5 15.08 8.43 4.42
N ILE A 6 15.86 7.87 3.52
CA ILE A 6 15.38 7.56 2.19
C ILE A 6 14.23 6.59 2.43
N SER A 7 13.01 7.08 2.32
CA SER A 7 11.83 6.25 2.10
C SER A 7 12.02 5.61 0.72
N ASP A 8 12.89 4.59 0.69
CA ASP A 8 12.97 3.64 -0.39
C ASP A 8 11.69 2.83 -0.27
N GLY A 9 10.72 3.15 -1.15
CA GLY A 9 9.33 2.72 -1.06
C GLY A 9 9.21 1.30 -0.54
N ASP A 10 8.73 1.19 0.70
CA ASP A 10 8.58 -0.08 1.39
C ASP A 10 7.67 -0.97 0.53
N THR A 11 8.29 -1.92 -0.19
CA THR A 11 7.55 -2.80 -1.09
C THR A 11 7.11 -4.01 -0.30
N TYR A 12 5.91 -3.95 0.26
CA TYR A 12 5.33 -5.06 0.99
C TYR A 12 4.76 -6.10 0.01
N ILE A 13 5.56 -7.12 -0.30
CA ILE A 13 5.14 -8.22 -1.18
C ILE A 13 4.67 -9.39 -0.30
N SER A 14 3.44 -9.85 -0.48
CA SER A 14 2.82 -11.02 0.19
C SER A 14 2.21 -10.79 1.58
N ILE A 15 1.56 -9.64 1.82
CA ILE A 15 0.75 -9.46 3.03
C ILE A 15 -0.73 -9.52 2.64
N GLU A 16 -1.45 -10.53 3.13
CA GLU A 16 -2.91 -10.64 2.99
C GLU A 16 -3.64 -9.45 3.63
N ASN A 17 -2.94 -8.67 4.46
CA ASN A 17 -3.36 -7.43 5.09
C ASN A 17 -2.25 -6.37 5.05
N LEU A 18 -2.18 -5.62 3.96
CA LEU A 18 -1.18 -4.58 3.75
C LEU A 18 -1.78 -3.19 4.05
N ALA A 19 -1.13 -2.43 4.94
CA ALA A 19 -1.39 -1.01 5.12
C ALA A 19 -0.17 -0.20 4.65
N GLY A 20 -0.42 0.86 3.89
CA GLY A 20 0.55 1.87 3.51
C GLY A 20 0.84 2.83 4.67
N SER A 21 1.23 4.03 4.31
CA SER A 21 1.74 5.10 5.17
C SER A 21 0.87 6.36 5.01
N ASN A 22 1.31 7.48 5.58
CA ASN A 22 0.62 8.77 5.35
C ASN A 22 1.16 9.51 4.11
N PHE A 23 1.82 8.80 3.20
CA PHE A 23 2.43 9.32 1.98
C PHE A 23 1.87 8.58 0.77
N ASN A 24 2.34 8.93 -0.42
CA ASN A 24 1.91 8.25 -1.64
C ASN A 24 2.53 6.87 -1.71
N ASP A 25 1.72 5.82 -1.52
CA ASP A 25 2.19 4.43 -1.51
C ASP A 25 1.86 3.67 -2.79
N THR A 26 2.62 2.61 -3.06
CA THR A 26 2.32 1.62 -4.10
C THR A 26 2.16 0.25 -3.46
N LEU A 27 0.91 -0.19 -3.29
CA LEU A 27 0.56 -1.45 -2.65
C LEU A 27 0.12 -2.45 -3.72
N ILE A 28 0.88 -3.53 -3.89
CA ILE A 28 0.64 -4.55 -4.91
C ILE A 28 0.43 -5.92 -4.24
N GLY A 29 -0.76 -6.47 -4.43
CA GLY A 29 -1.18 -7.80 -4.02
C GLY A 29 -0.65 -8.93 -4.91
N ASN A 30 -1.17 -10.13 -4.68
CA ASN A 30 -0.78 -11.37 -5.33
C ASN A 30 -2.02 -12.08 -5.93
N ASN A 31 -1.96 -13.40 -6.16
CA ASN A 31 -3.06 -14.14 -6.79
C ASN A 31 -4.01 -14.81 -5.77
N VAL A 32 -4.00 -14.34 -4.52
CA VAL A 32 -4.95 -14.73 -3.48
C VAL A 32 -5.66 -13.48 -2.95
N ALA A 33 -6.74 -13.65 -2.18
CA ALA A 33 -7.47 -12.53 -1.59
C ALA A 33 -6.54 -11.62 -0.77
N ASN A 34 -6.51 -10.32 -1.09
CA ASN A 34 -5.71 -9.34 -0.37
C ASN A 34 -6.55 -8.21 0.19
N ARG A 35 -6.16 -7.72 1.37
CA ARG A 35 -6.66 -6.47 1.93
C ARG A 35 -5.57 -5.41 1.86
N LEU A 36 -5.72 -4.43 0.98
CA LEU A 36 -4.78 -3.32 0.81
C LEU A 36 -5.40 -2.02 1.35
N VAL A 37 -4.66 -1.26 2.15
CA VAL A 37 -5.13 -0.02 2.79
C VAL A 37 -4.12 1.10 2.55
N GLY A 38 -4.45 2.09 1.73
CA GLY A 38 -3.57 3.22 1.38
C GLY A 38 -3.32 4.22 2.51
N LEU A 39 -4.32 4.48 3.37
CA LEU A 39 -4.32 5.50 4.42
C LEU A 39 -4.39 6.95 3.88
N ASN A 40 -3.34 7.77 4.02
CA ASN A 40 -3.36 9.16 3.54
C ASN A 40 -2.36 9.31 2.41
N GLY A 41 -2.69 10.14 1.41
CA GLY A 41 -1.83 10.33 0.25
C GLY A 41 -2.54 9.90 -1.02
N ASN A 42 -1.83 10.00 -2.14
CA ASN A 42 -2.28 9.54 -3.44
C ASN A 42 -1.69 8.15 -3.70
N ASP A 43 -2.45 7.13 -3.34
CA ASP A 43 -2.00 5.74 -3.35
C ASP A 43 -2.33 5.01 -4.66
N LEU A 44 -1.45 4.09 -5.05
CA LEU A 44 -1.69 3.11 -6.10
C LEU A 44 -1.92 1.74 -5.47
N LEU A 45 -3.17 1.26 -5.53
CA LEU A 45 -3.56 -0.06 -5.01
C LEU A 45 -3.84 -1.03 -6.15
N ALA A 46 -3.16 -2.17 -6.15
CA ALA A 46 -3.34 -3.23 -7.15
C ALA A 46 -3.44 -4.61 -6.50
N GLY A 47 -4.66 -5.12 -6.29
CA GLY A 47 -4.90 -6.45 -5.69
C GLY A 47 -4.44 -7.63 -6.55
N ARG A 48 -4.59 -7.50 -7.88
CA ARG A 48 -4.34 -8.53 -8.90
C ARG A 48 -5.43 -9.62 -8.93
N GLY A 49 -5.21 -10.80 -8.37
CA GLY A 49 -6.10 -11.95 -8.55
C GLY A 49 -6.61 -12.47 -7.20
N GLY A 50 -7.86 -12.92 -7.15
CA GLY A 50 -8.53 -13.27 -5.90
C GLY A 50 -9.65 -12.27 -5.58
N GLU A 51 -10.29 -12.44 -4.42
CA GLU A 51 -11.29 -11.49 -3.94
C GLU A 51 -10.61 -10.41 -3.09
N ASP A 52 -10.28 -9.29 -3.73
CA ASP A 52 -9.48 -8.22 -3.11
C ASP A 52 -10.33 -7.13 -2.47
N HIS A 53 -9.89 -6.66 -1.31
CA HIS A 53 -10.47 -5.54 -0.58
C HIS A 53 -9.47 -4.37 -0.59
N LEU A 54 -9.69 -3.41 -1.50
CA LEU A 54 -8.83 -2.25 -1.71
C LEU A 54 -9.44 -1.00 -1.04
N PHE A 55 -8.75 -0.45 -0.05
CA PHE A 55 -9.15 0.75 0.66
C PHE A 55 -8.16 1.88 0.39
N GLY A 56 -8.52 2.82 -0.50
CA GLY A 56 -7.67 3.98 -0.84
C GLY A 56 -7.42 4.95 0.31
N GLY A 57 -8.20 4.88 1.40
CA GLY A 57 -8.09 5.81 2.51
C GLY A 57 -8.54 7.24 2.15
N THR A 58 -8.03 8.22 2.88
CA THR A 58 -8.33 9.64 2.71
C THR A 58 -7.39 10.26 1.68
N GLY A 59 -7.80 10.21 0.41
CA GLY A 59 -7.14 10.98 -0.64
C GLY A 59 -7.33 12.48 -0.42
N MET A 60 -6.25 13.24 -0.29
CA MET A 60 -6.29 14.69 -0.39
C MET A 60 -6.12 15.08 -1.86
N PHE A 61 -7.20 15.58 -2.45
CA PHE A 61 -7.30 16.07 -3.84
C PHE A 61 -6.33 17.22 -4.14
#